data_AF-A0A200R3T5-F1
#
_entry.id   AF-A0A200R3T5-F1
#
_cell.length_a   1.000
_cell.length_b   1.000
_cell.length_c   1.000
_cell.angle_alpha   90.00
_cell.angle_beta   90.00
_cell.angle_gamma   90.00
#
_symmetry.space_group_name_H-M   'P 1'
#
loop_
_entity.id
_entity.type
_entity.pdbx_description
1 polymer ?
#
loop_
_entity_poly.entity_id
_entity_poly.type
_entity_poly.pdbx_seq_one_letter_code
_entity_poly.pdbx_strand_id
1 'polypeptide(L)'
;MVITGRTTSVKLISVGWAKNGFPSLRSSRFHVSCAAKPETVQKVCEIVRKQLALPPESELTPESKFSALGADSLDTVEIVMGLEEEFDISVEEENSQNITTVQEAADLIENLIQKKGEA
;
A
#
# COMPACT_ATOMS: atom_id res chain seq x y z
N MET A 1 53.31 10.80 68.19
CA MET A 1 52.45 10.03 67.27
C MET A 1 52.55 10.69 65.90
N VAL A 2 53.04 9.93 64.93
CA VAL A 2 53.69 10.35 63.68
C VAL A 2 52.71 10.32 62.49
N ILE A 3 52.83 11.33 61.61
CA ILE A 3 52.89 11.24 60.13
C ILE A 3 51.58 10.99 59.32
N THR A 4 51.12 12.09 58.70
CA THR A 4 50.68 12.31 57.28
C THR A 4 49.86 11.29 56.48
N GLY A 5 48.77 11.78 55.88
CA GLY A 5 48.67 12.03 54.41
C GLY A 5 48.13 10.94 53.46
N ARG A 6 47.48 11.42 52.37
CA ARG A 6 47.22 10.77 51.05
C ARG A 6 46.11 9.67 51.05
N THR A 7 45.26 9.45 50.03
CA THR A 7 45.23 9.75 48.58
C THR A 7 43.80 9.65 48.01
N THR A 8 43.57 10.41 46.94
CA THR A 8 42.67 10.18 45.78
C THR A 8 42.27 8.73 45.45
N SER A 9 41.04 8.48 44.96
CA SER A 9 40.79 7.98 43.59
C SER A 9 39.29 7.62 43.35
N VAL A 10 38.84 8.04 42.17
CA VAL A 10 37.61 7.70 41.44
C VAL A 10 37.28 6.21 41.37
N LYS A 11 35.97 5.88 41.34
CA LYS A 11 35.46 4.76 40.55
C LYS A 11 34.05 5.02 40.02
N LEU A 12 34.04 5.32 38.71
CA LEU A 12 32.93 5.12 37.79
C LEU A 12 32.28 3.75 37.98
N ILE A 13 30.96 3.71 37.98
CA ILE A 13 30.19 2.57 37.48
C ILE A 13 29.06 3.12 36.62
N SER A 14 29.19 2.86 35.33
CA SER A 14 28.23 3.14 34.27
C SER A 14 26.89 2.48 34.56
N VAL A 15 25.83 3.27 34.58
CA VAL A 15 24.45 2.76 34.49
C VAL A 15 24.23 2.37 33.04
N GLY A 16 24.32 1.07 32.76
CA GLY A 16 23.91 0.48 31.50
C GLY A 16 22.38 0.56 31.36
N TRP A 17 21.90 1.57 30.64
CA TRP A 17 20.51 1.66 30.25
C TRP A 17 20.20 0.59 29.19
N ALA A 18 19.15 -0.17 29.47
CA ALA A 18 18.74 -1.33 28.74
C ALA A 18 18.40 -0.99 27.27
N LYS A 19 19.12 -1.65 26.37
CA LYS A 19 18.60 -2.31 25.17
C LYS A 19 17.12 -2.66 25.30
N ASN A 20 16.25 -1.86 24.69
CA ASN A 20 14.93 -2.27 24.20
C ASN A 20 14.68 -1.57 22.86
N GLY A 21 14.24 -2.38 21.90
CA GLY A 21 14.29 -2.16 20.46
C GLY A 21 13.83 -0.79 19.98
N PHE A 22 14.57 -0.29 18.99
CA PHE A 22 14.08 0.68 18.02
C PHE A 22 12.66 0.29 17.59
N PRO A 23 11.69 1.22 17.59
CA PRO A 23 10.38 0.91 17.07
C PRO A 23 10.58 0.62 15.57
N SER A 24 10.19 -0.57 15.16
CA SER A 24 9.91 -0.86 13.75
C SER A 24 8.84 0.15 13.33
N LEU A 25 9.26 1.26 12.74
CA LEU A 25 8.44 2.03 11.82
C LEU A 25 8.23 1.12 10.60
N ARG A 26 7.44 0.06 10.79
CA ARG A 26 6.62 -0.47 9.72
C ARG A 26 5.68 0.67 9.44
N SER A 27 6.10 1.51 8.49
CA SER A 27 5.29 2.55 7.89
C SER A 27 4.02 1.87 7.45
N SER A 28 3.01 1.92 8.32
CA SER A 28 1.67 1.58 7.96
C SER A 28 1.28 2.72 7.03
N ARG A 29 1.51 2.49 5.72
CA ARG A 29 0.73 3.13 4.68
C ARG A 29 -0.72 2.73 4.94
N PHE A 30 -1.34 3.35 5.95
CA PHE A 30 -2.77 3.47 6.01
C PHE A 30 -3.13 4.36 4.84
N HIS A 31 -3.28 3.76 3.66
CA HIS A 31 -4.00 4.37 2.58
C HIS A 31 -5.46 4.04 2.82
N VAL A 32 -6.08 4.80 3.73
CA VAL A 32 -7.54 4.87 3.80
C VAL A 32 -7.87 6.33 3.67
N SER A 33 -8.10 6.74 2.44
CA SER A 33 -8.85 7.94 2.14
C SER A 33 -9.60 7.66 0.85
N CYS A 34 -10.92 7.63 0.97
CA CYS A 34 -11.93 7.49 -0.08
C CYS A 34 -12.24 6.04 -0.45
N ALA A 35 -13.33 5.50 0.10
CA ALA A 35 -13.98 4.34 -0.52
C ALA A 35 -14.53 4.81 -1.87
N ALA A 36 -14.00 4.27 -2.98
CA ALA A 36 -14.52 4.52 -4.31
C ALA A 36 -16.03 4.32 -4.37
N LYS A 37 -16.68 5.01 -5.33
CA LYS A 37 -18.11 4.81 -5.55
C LYS A 37 -18.38 3.33 -5.83
N PRO A 38 -19.49 2.75 -5.33
CA PRO A 38 -19.80 1.35 -5.56
C PRO A 38 -19.93 1.01 -7.05
N GLU A 39 -20.38 1.97 -7.86
CA GLU A 39 -20.45 1.86 -9.33
C GLU A 39 -19.05 1.68 -9.95
N THR A 40 -18.05 2.40 -9.47
CA THR A 40 -16.66 2.31 -9.95
C THR A 40 -16.05 0.97 -9.58
N VAL A 41 -16.26 0.50 -8.35
CA VAL A 41 -15.80 -0.83 -7.91
C VAL A 41 -16.43 -1.94 -8.78
N GLN A 42 -17.72 -1.83 -9.11
CA GLN A 42 -18.40 -2.80 -9.98
C GLN A 42 -17.79 -2.82 -11.38
N LYS A 43 -17.58 -1.65 -12.00
CA LYS A 43 -16.91 -1.56 -13.30
C LYS A 43 -15.50 -2.14 -13.30
N VAL A 44 -14.71 -1.86 -12.25
CA VAL A 44 -13.37 -2.45 -12.09
C VAL A 44 -13.46 -3.96 -12.02
N CYS A 45 -14.37 -4.51 -11.23
CA CYS A 45 -14.61 -5.96 -11.16
C CYS A 45 -14.99 -6.56 -12.53
N GLU A 46 -15.82 -5.87 -13.31
CA GLU A 46 -16.22 -6.34 -14.65
C GLU A 46 -15.03 -6.41 -15.61
N ILE A 47 -14.18 -5.38 -15.63
CA ILE A 47 -12.96 -5.35 -16.45
C ILE A 47 -12.01 -6.47 -16.03
N VAL A 48 -11.76 -6.61 -14.73
CA VAL A 48 -10.89 -7.67 -14.20
C VAL A 48 -11.44 -9.06 -14.56
N ARG A 49 -12.74 -9.29 -14.42
CA ARG A 49 -13.39 -10.55 -14.81
C ARG A 49 -13.20 -10.84 -16.29
N LYS A 50 -13.33 -9.82 -17.14
CA LYS A 50 -13.17 -9.95 -18.60
C LYS A 50 -11.73 -10.28 -18.99
N GLN A 51 -10.75 -9.56 -18.44
CA GLN A 51 -9.34 -9.78 -18.78
C GLN A 51 -8.83 -11.12 -18.27
N LEU A 52 -9.18 -11.50 -17.05
CA LEU A 52 -8.78 -12.78 -16.47
C LEU A 52 -9.68 -13.96 -16.88
N ALA A 53 -10.64 -13.73 -17.80
CA ALA A 53 -11.63 -14.72 -18.25
C ALA A 53 -12.28 -15.51 -17.10
N LEU A 54 -12.56 -14.84 -15.97
CA LEU A 54 -13.11 -15.50 -14.78
C LEU A 54 -14.60 -15.83 -15.00
N PRO A 55 -15.07 -17.00 -14.51
CA PRO A 55 -16.47 -17.35 -14.60
C PRO A 55 -17.35 -16.37 -13.81
N PRO A 56 -18.64 -16.24 -14.17
CA PRO A 56 -19.57 -15.33 -13.48
C PRO A 56 -19.77 -15.68 -12.00
N GLU A 57 -19.60 -16.97 -11.66
CA GLU A 57 -19.66 -17.50 -10.30
C GLU A 57 -18.42 -17.16 -9.46
N SER A 58 -17.35 -16.62 -10.07
CA SER A 58 -16.17 -16.19 -9.31
C SER A 58 -16.52 -14.99 -8.44
N GLU A 59 -16.38 -15.19 -7.14
CA GLU A 59 -16.55 -14.15 -6.13
C GLU A 59 -15.42 -13.11 -6.24
N LEU A 60 -15.79 -11.90 -6.65
CA LEU A 60 -14.92 -10.75 -6.71
C LEU A 60 -15.34 -9.77 -5.63
N THR A 61 -14.44 -9.55 -4.67
CA THR A 61 -14.64 -8.61 -3.57
C THR A 61 -13.68 -7.43 -3.75
N PRO A 62 -13.99 -6.26 -3.17
CA PRO A 62 -13.06 -5.14 -3.16
C PRO A 62 -11.70 -5.48 -2.54
N GLU A 63 -11.68 -6.41 -1.57
CA GLU A 63 -10.45 -6.88 -0.92
C GLU A 63 -9.70 -7.96 -1.73
N SER A 64 -10.30 -8.44 -2.84
CA SER A 64 -9.67 -9.44 -3.70
C SER A 64 -8.40 -8.88 -4.31
N LYS A 65 -7.31 -9.64 -4.16
CA LYS A 65 -6.01 -9.33 -4.77
C LYS A 65 -5.94 -9.86 -6.18
N PHE A 66 -5.37 -9.09 -7.11
CA PHE A 66 -5.21 -9.54 -8.49
C PHE A 66 -4.39 -10.83 -8.59
N SER A 67 -3.30 -10.93 -7.84
CA SER A 67 -2.49 -12.15 -7.79
C SER A 67 -3.25 -13.37 -7.21
N ALA A 68 -4.25 -13.15 -6.35
CA ALA A 68 -5.09 -14.24 -5.82
C ALA A 68 -6.14 -14.70 -6.84
N LEU A 69 -6.48 -13.84 -7.80
CA LEU A 69 -7.34 -14.14 -8.95
C LEU A 69 -6.58 -14.79 -10.11
N GLY A 70 -5.27 -14.98 -9.95
CA GLY A 70 -4.41 -15.58 -10.97
C GLY A 70 -3.84 -14.58 -11.99
N ALA A 71 -3.99 -13.28 -11.74
CA ALA A 71 -3.37 -12.26 -12.58
C ALA A 71 -1.85 -12.31 -12.44
N ASP A 72 -1.16 -12.41 -13.57
CA ASP A 72 0.28 -12.23 -13.65
C ASP A 72 0.67 -10.76 -13.90
N SER A 73 1.97 -10.51 -14.09
CA SER A 73 2.48 -9.16 -14.36
C SER A 73 2.00 -8.57 -15.68
N LEU A 74 1.73 -9.40 -16.69
CA LEU A 74 1.22 -8.97 -17.99
C LEU A 74 -0.28 -8.69 -17.90
N ASP A 75 -1.04 -9.56 -17.23
CA ASP A 75 -2.46 -9.38 -16.98
C ASP A 75 -2.73 -8.06 -16.24
N THR A 76 -1.87 -7.71 -15.27
CA THR A 76 -1.99 -6.45 -14.53
C THR A 76 -1.85 -5.24 -15.46
N VAL A 77 -0.95 -5.29 -16.44
CA VAL A 77 -0.79 -4.22 -17.46
C VAL A 77 -2.03 -4.14 -18.34
N GLU A 78 -2.57 -5.27 -18.79
CA GLU A 78 -3.78 -5.31 -19.64
C GLU A 78 -5.04 -4.82 -18.89
N ILE A 79 -5.14 -5.13 -17.60
CA ILE A 79 -6.21 -4.62 -16.72
C ILE A 79 -6.10 -3.10 -16.61
N VAL A 80 -4.90 -2.58 -16.33
CA VAL A 80 -4.68 -1.13 -16.18
C VAL A 80 -5.01 -0.39 -17.47
N MET A 81 -4.56 -0.89 -18.63
CA MET A 81 -4.90 -0.30 -19.93
C MET A 81 -6.42 -0.30 -20.18
N GLY A 82 -7.12 -1.39 -19.83
CA GLY A 82 -8.58 -1.45 -19.95
C GLY A 82 -9.30 -0.45 -19.03
N LEU A 83 -8.74 -0.18 -17.84
CA LEU A 83 -9.26 0.82 -16.91
C LEU A 83 -9.02 2.25 -17.43
N GLU A 84 -7.84 2.52 -17.99
CA GLU A 84 -7.53 3.81 -18.62
C GLU A 84 -8.51 4.12 -19.77
N GLU A 85 -8.77 3.15 -20.63
CA GLU A 85 -9.70 3.29 -21.76
C GLU A 85 -11.16 3.45 -21.29
N GLU A 86 -11.63 2.66 -20.32
CA GLU A 86 -13.03 2.72 -19.85
C GLU A 86 -13.36 4.04 -19.15
N PHE A 87 -12.43 4.57 -18.36
CA PHE A 87 -12.64 5.79 -17.57
C PHE A 87 -12.05 7.06 -18.22
N ASP A 88 -11.39 6.91 -19.38
CA ASP A 88 -10.68 7.98 -20.09
C ASP A 88 -9.68 8.70 -19.17
N ILE A 89 -8.90 7.93 -18.41
CA ILE A 89 -7.90 8.43 -17.44
C ILE A 89 -6.49 8.01 -17.87
N SER A 90 -5.47 8.59 -17.23
CA SER A 90 -4.09 8.14 -17.36
C SER A 90 -3.54 7.76 -16.00
N VAL A 91 -3.11 6.51 -15.86
CA VAL A 91 -2.54 5.93 -14.65
C VAL A 91 -1.03 5.84 -14.86
N GLU A 92 -0.27 6.51 -13.99
CA GLU A 92 1.20 6.40 -14.05
C GLU A 92 1.65 4.97 -13.72
N GLU A 93 2.72 4.51 -14.37
CA GLU A 93 3.26 3.15 -14.21
C GLU A 93 3.64 2.83 -12.76
N GLU A 94 4.21 3.82 -12.04
CA GLU A 94 4.54 3.63 -10.62
C GLU A 94 3.28 3.37 -9.79
N ASN A 95 2.19 4.06 -10.07
CA ASN A 95 0.93 3.86 -9.37
C ASN A 95 0.33 2.50 -9.73
N SER A 96 0.32 2.12 -11.01
CA SER A 96 -0.24 0.84 -11.45
C SER A 96 0.47 -0.37 -10.85
N GLN A 97 1.81 -0.32 -10.72
CA GLN A 97 2.59 -1.38 -10.07
C GLN A 97 2.33 -1.49 -8.55
N ASN A 98 1.85 -0.42 -7.92
CA ASN A 98 1.51 -0.42 -6.50
C ASN A 98 0.09 -0.93 -6.22
N ILE A 99 -0.76 -1.09 -7.24
CA ILE A 99 -2.13 -1.58 -7.06
C ILE A 99 -2.10 -3.10 -6.87
N THR A 100 -2.60 -3.57 -5.73
CA THR A 100 -2.63 -5.01 -5.42
C THR A 100 -4.05 -5.56 -5.30
N THR A 101 -5.03 -4.70 -5.02
CA THR A 101 -6.43 -5.06 -4.80
C THR A 101 -7.38 -4.30 -5.72
N VAL A 102 -8.57 -4.87 -5.90
CA VAL A 102 -9.68 -4.22 -6.64
C VAL A 102 -10.04 -2.86 -6.02
N GLN A 103 -10.09 -2.78 -4.69
CA GLN A 103 -10.41 -1.54 -3.99
C GLN A 103 -9.38 -0.44 -4.28
N GLU A 104 -8.08 -0.77 -4.17
CA GLU A 104 -7.01 0.19 -4.46
C GLU A 104 -7.09 0.72 -5.91
N ALA A 105 -7.44 -0.15 -6.86
CA ALA A 105 -7.64 0.25 -8.24
C ALA A 105 -8.81 1.24 -8.38
N ALA A 106 -9.95 0.91 -7.78
CA ALA A 106 -11.14 1.74 -7.82
C ALA A 106 -10.92 3.11 -7.16
N ASP A 107 -10.22 3.14 -6.02
CA ASP A 107 -9.91 4.36 -5.27
C ASP A 107 -8.99 5.27 -6.09
N LEU A 108 -8.01 4.69 -6.77
CA LEU A 108 -7.10 5.42 -7.66
C LEU A 108 -7.84 6.02 -8.86
N ILE A 109 -8.73 5.25 -9.49
CA ILE A 109 -9.56 5.69 -10.62
C ILE A 109 -10.42 6.89 -10.21
N GLU A 110 -11.11 6.81 -9.08
CA GLU A 110 -11.91 7.92 -8.56
C GLU A 110 -11.07 9.18 -8.33
N ASN A 111 -9.86 9.03 -7.77
CA ASN A 111 -8.95 10.15 -7.56
C ASN A 111 -8.57 10.83 -8.88
N LEU A 112 -8.27 10.04 -9.91
CA LEU A 112 -7.90 10.54 -11.23
C LEU A 112 -9.08 11.20 -11.96
N ILE A 113 -10.29 10.64 -11.84
CA ILE A 113 -11.51 11.23 -12.40
C ILE A 113 -11.79 12.59 -11.74
N GLN A 114 -11.67 12.68 -10.42
CA GLN A 114 -11.83 13.94 -9.68
C GLN A 114 -10.82 14.99 -10.13
N LYS A 115 -9.55 14.61 -10.25
CA LYS A 115 -8.47 15.50 -10.69
C LYS A 115 -8.61 15.96 -12.15
N LYS A 116 -9.17 15.11 -13.02
CA LYS A 116 -9.45 15.47 -14.43
C LYS A 116 -10.61 16.46 -14.56
N GLY A 117 -11.62 16.36 -13.70
CA GLY A 117 -12.79 17.27 -13.72
C GLY A 117 -12.48 18.71 -13.27
N GLU A 118 -11.34 18.93 -12.62
CA GLU A 118 -10.89 20.25 -12.15
C GLU A 118 -9.94 20.97 -13.12
N ALA A 119 -9.59 20.35 -14.26
CA ALA A 119 -8.65 20.86 -15.25
C ALA A 119 -9.31 21.50 -16.48
#